data_AF-A0A2E8RJB2-F1
#
_entry.id   AF-A0A2E8RJB2-F1
#
_cell.length_a   1.000
_cell.length_b   1.000
_cell.length_c   1.000
_cell.angle_alpha   90.00
_cell.angle_beta   90.00
_cell.angle_gamma   90.00
#
_symmetry.space_group_name_H-M   'P 1'
#
loop_
_entity.id
_entity.type
_entity.pdbx_description
1 polymer ?
#
loop_
_entity_poly.entity_id
_entity_poly.type
_entity_poly.pdbx_seq_one_letter_code
_entity_poly.pdbx_strand_id
1 'polypeptide(L)'
;MKRSLFDINEDLFAIVEQINELGDSEEDQLTLVQLNQQLSEFRMEFQDKISQWVKMDLYQDSIIESIENEIERLGKMKARLKSHKDRWKQNALALMQQHGLRKAGNPGHQFRMSSSHSVVVVDEDQVDRDFINIKETIHVDKKGIRSYIKDTGDVPDGVEFVQKDNVVVVK
;
A
#
# COMPACT_ATOMS: atom_id res chain seq x y z
N MET A 1 -3.19 20.76 28.68
CA MET A 1 -3.09 20.31 27.27
C MET A 1 -1.98 19.28 27.24
N LYS A 2 -2.17 18.06 26.69
CA LYS A 2 -1.06 17.11 26.55
C LYS A 2 -0.06 17.69 25.53
N ARG A 3 1.19 17.92 25.93
CA ARG A 3 2.27 18.44 25.06
C ARG A 3 2.39 17.58 23.80
N SER A 4 2.61 18.19 22.65
CA SER A 4 2.87 17.51 21.37
C SER A 4 4.29 16.90 21.36
N LEU A 5 4.57 15.94 20.46
CA LEU A 5 5.94 15.40 20.35
C LEU A 5 6.91 16.48 19.86
N PHE A 6 6.40 17.42 19.05
CA PHE A 6 7.14 18.59 18.60
C PHE A 6 7.49 19.50 19.77
N ASP A 7 6.51 19.78 20.65
CA ASP A 7 6.71 20.61 21.84
C ASP A 7 7.77 19.99 22.78
N ILE A 8 7.70 18.67 23.00
CA ILE A 8 8.69 17.93 23.81
C ILE A 8 10.09 18.01 23.16
N ASN A 9 10.16 17.95 21.83
CA ASN A 9 11.43 18.04 21.11
C ASN A 9 12.05 19.45 21.17
N GLU A 10 11.24 20.51 21.08
CA GLU A 10 11.70 21.88 21.29
C GLU A 10 12.22 22.08 22.72
N ASP A 11 11.47 21.60 23.72
CA ASP A 11 11.87 21.66 25.13
C ASP A 11 13.19 20.89 25.38
N LEU A 12 13.37 19.71 24.76
CA LEU A 12 14.62 18.95 24.81
C LEU A 12 15.79 19.73 24.19
N PHE A 13 15.58 20.38 23.05
CA PHE A 13 16.61 21.16 22.39
C PHE A 13 17.03 22.36 23.24
N ALA A 14 16.06 23.08 23.80
CA ALA A 14 16.30 24.24 24.66
C ALA A 14 17.08 23.88 25.93
N ILE A 15 16.80 22.72 26.56
CA ILE A 15 17.56 22.27 27.73
C ILE A 15 18.99 21.91 27.35
N VAL A 16 19.21 21.25 26.22
CA VAL A 16 20.56 20.90 25.76
C VAL A 16 21.37 22.17 25.46
N GLU A 17 20.75 23.18 24.86
CA GLU A 17 21.38 24.48 24.62
C GLU A 17 21.78 25.15 25.93
N GLN A 18 20.87 25.22 26.91
CA GLN A 18 21.15 25.77 28.25
C GLN A 18 22.30 25.04 28.94
N ILE A 19 22.35 23.70 28.86
CA ILE A 19 23.46 22.91 29.44
C ILE A 19 24.79 23.26 28.78
N ASN A 20 24.82 23.51 27.47
CA ASN A 20 26.04 23.84 26.74
C ASN A 20 26.56 25.26 27.04
N GLU A 21 25.70 26.16 27.53
CA GLU A 21 26.06 27.54 27.90
C GLU A 21 26.62 27.67 29.32
N LEU A 22 26.49 26.64 30.15
CA LEU A 22 26.98 26.65 31.54
C LEU A 22 28.51 26.65 31.63
N GLY A 23 29.03 27.41 32.58
CA GLY A 23 30.46 27.40 32.95
C GLY A 23 30.79 26.41 34.08
N ASP A 24 31.94 26.61 34.70
CA ASP A 24 32.46 25.73 35.78
C ASP A 24 32.18 26.26 37.21
N SER A 25 31.33 27.29 37.38
CA SER A 25 31.05 27.85 38.71
C SER A 25 30.24 26.88 39.59
N GLU A 26 30.29 27.05 40.92
CA GLU A 26 29.50 26.22 41.85
C GLU A 26 27.97 26.38 41.63
N GLU A 27 27.52 27.58 41.22
CA GLU A 27 26.13 27.84 40.84
C GLU A 27 25.76 27.14 39.52
N ASP A 28 26.68 27.11 38.55
CA ASP A 28 26.49 26.41 37.28
C ASP A 28 26.41 24.89 37.50
N GLN A 29 27.22 24.33 38.41
CA GLN A 29 27.16 22.91 38.77
C GLN A 29 25.81 22.52 39.39
N LEU A 30 25.23 23.38 40.24
CA LEU A 30 23.90 23.13 40.79
C LEU A 30 22.81 23.20 39.71
N THR A 31 22.90 24.20 38.82
CA THR A 31 22.00 24.37 37.67
C THR A 31 22.08 23.17 36.72
N LEU A 32 23.29 22.67 36.47
CA LEU A 32 23.55 21.50 35.63
C LEU A 32 22.84 20.25 36.15
N VAL A 33 22.82 20.03 37.46
CA VAL A 33 22.12 18.89 38.07
C VAL A 33 20.61 19.00 37.83
N GLN A 34 20.04 20.19 37.99
CA GLN A 34 18.61 20.43 37.76
C GLN A 34 18.23 20.24 36.29
N LEU A 35 19.00 20.82 35.37
CA LEU A 35 18.77 20.68 33.93
C LEU A 35 18.92 19.23 33.45
N ASN A 36 19.88 18.47 33.97
CA ASN A 36 20.01 17.05 33.65
C ASN A 36 18.83 16.22 34.14
N GLN A 37 18.25 16.55 35.29
CA GLN A 37 17.05 15.90 35.77
C GLN A 37 15.87 16.20 34.83
N GLN A 38 15.66 17.46 34.46
CA GLN A 38 14.61 17.85 33.51
C GLN A 38 14.82 17.21 32.12
N LEU A 39 16.06 17.13 31.64
CA LEU A 39 16.42 16.45 30.40
C LEU A 39 16.01 14.98 30.44
N SER A 40 16.26 14.29 31.56
CA SER A 40 15.85 12.90 31.76
C SER A 40 14.34 12.74 31.72
N GLU A 41 13.60 13.63 32.40
CA GLU A 41 12.13 13.65 32.41
C GLU A 41 11.54 13.83 31.01
N PHE A 42 12.03 14.81 30.24
CA PHE A 42 11.56 15.05 28.88
C PHE A 42 11.97 13.93 27.91
N ARG A 43 13.12 13.30 28.11
CA ARG A 43 13.51 12.11 27.33
C ARG A 43 12.56 10.95 27.59
N MET A 44 12.15 10.72 28.84
CA MET A 44 11.14 9.71 29.17
C MET A 44 9.79 10.05 28.52
N GLU A 45 9.34 11.30 28.62
CA GLU A 45 8.09 11.75 27.99
C GLU A 45 8.11 11.55 26.47
N PHE A 46 9.24 11.86 25.81
CA PHE A 46 9.45 11.62 24.39
C PHE A 46 9.35 10.14 24.04
N GLN A 47 10.05 9.27 24.79
CA GLN A 47 10.05 7.82 24.56
C GLN A 47 8.67 7.20 24.78
N ASP A 48 7.94 7.64 25.81
CA ASP A 48 6.57 7.20 26.08
C ASP A 48 5.64 7.57 24.93
N LYS A 49 5.82 8.76 24.36
CA LYS A 49 4.99 9.24 23.26
C LYS A 49 5.29 8.53 21.95
N ILE A 50 6.55 8.30 21.62
CA ILE A 50 6.94 7.45 20.48
C ILE A 50 6.39 6.03 20.67
N SER A 51 6.47 5.48 21.87
CA SER A 51 5.92 4.16 22.18
C SER A 51 4.40 4.09 21.98
N GLN A 52 3.67 5.18 22.26
CA GLN A 52 2.25 5.27 21.94
C GLN A 52 2.00 5.27 20.43
N TRP A 53 2.83 5.96 19.64
CA TRP A 53 2.73 5.96 18.18
C TRP A 53 3.00 4.57 17.60
N VAL A 54 4.02 3.86 18.08
CA VAL A 54 4.28 2.47 17.69
C VAL A 54 3.07 1.57 17.99
N LYS A 55 2.43 1.72 19.16
CA LYS A 55 1.21 0.96 19.48
C LYS A 55 0.05 1.30 18.55
N MET A 56 -0.06 2.55 18.12
CA MET A 56 -1.10 2.97 17.16
C MET A 56 -0.84 2.41 15.76
N ASP A 57 0.41 2.38 15.32
CA ASP A 57 0.81 1.76 14.05
C ASP A 57 0.44 0.27 14.03
N LEU A 58 0.83 -0.48 15.07
CA LEU A 58 0.48 -1.90 15.21
C LEU A 58 -1.04 -2.15 15.29
N TYR A 59 -1.78 -1.24 15.93
CA TYR A 59 -3.24 -1.31 15.95
C TYR A 59 -3.84 -1.08 14.56
N GLN A 60 -3.33 -0.12 13.81
CA GLN A 60 -3.77 0.14 12.44
C GLN A 60 -3.46 -1.03 11.52
N ASP A 61 -2.26 -1.64 11.62
CA ASP A 61 -1.90 -2.86 10.90
C ASP A 61 -2.93 -3.99 11.14
N SER A 62 -3.32 -4.21 12.39
CA SER A 62 -4.31 -5.24 12.75
C SER A 62 -5.70 -4.95 12.14
N ILE A 63 -6.10 -3.68 12.08
CA ILE A 63 -7.34 -3.28 11.41
C ILE A 63 -7.23 -3.51 9.90
N ILE A 64 -6.11 -3.13 9.27
CA ILE A 64 -5.88 -3.32 7.84
C ILE A 64 -5.99 -4.80 7.49
N GLU A 65 -5.31 -5.67 8.23
CA GLU A 65 -5.39 -7.13 8.04
C GLU A 65 -6.84 -7.65 8.17
N SER A 66 -7.58 -7.15 9.16
CA SER A 66 -8.99 -7.51 9.34
C SER A 66 -9.87 -7.08 8.15
N ILE A 67 -9.63 -5.91 7.58
CA ILE A 67 -10.32 -5.41 6.39
C ILE A 67 -9.98 -6.26 5.17
N GLU A 68 -8.72 -6.63 4.97
CA GLU A 68 -8.28 -7.46 3.85
C GLU A 68 -8.93 -8.85 3.88
N ASN A 69 -9.01 -9.46 5.06
CA ASN A 69 -9.73 -10.73 5.26
C ASN A 69 -11.21 -10.62 4.87
N GLU A 70 -11.86 -9.51 5.22
CA GLU A 70 -13.26 -9.27 4.86
C GLU A 70 -13.44 -9.03 3.35
N ILE A 71 -12.51 -8.30 2.72
CA ILE A 71 -12.48 -8.13 1.25
C ILE A 71 -12.35 -9.50 0.56
N GLU A 72 -11.47 -10.37 1.04
CA GLU A 72 -11.31 -11.71 0.47
C GLU A 72 -12.61 -12.53 0.62
N ARG A 73 -13.23 -12.50 1.80
CA ARG A 73 -14.52 -13.17 2.07
C ARG A 73 -15.62 -12.68 1.14
N LEU A 74 -15.75 -11.36 0.98
CA LEU A 74 -16.74 -10.74 0.09
C LEU A 74 -16.44 -11.05 -1.38
N GLY A 75 -15.15 -11.11 -1.76
CA GLY A 75 -14.70 -11.56 -3.08
C GLY A 75 -15.14 -12.99 -3.38
N LYS A 76 -14.91 -13.92 -2.45
CA LYS A 76 -15.37 -15.32 -2.54
C LYS A 76 -16.89 -15.41 -2.64
N MET A 77 -17.63 -14.64 -1.83
CA MET A 77 -19.10 -14.61 -1.86
C MET A 77 -19.62 -14.09 -3.21
N LYS A 78 -19.03 -13.02 -3.74
CA LYS A 78 -19.35 -12.47 -5.07
C LYS A 78 -19.11 -13.50 -6.17
N ALA A 79 -17.98 -14.21 -6.13
CA ALA A 79 -17.66 -15.26 -7.11
C ALA A 79 -18.67 -16.42 -7.07
N ARG A 80 -19.09 -16.84 -5.88
CA ARG A 80 -20.12 -17.87 -5.70
C ARG A 80 -21.47 -17.42 -6.28
N LEU A 81 -21.90 -16.20 -6.00
CA LEU A 81 -23.15 -15.65 -6.54
C LEU A 81 -23.11 -15.53 -8.07
N LYS A 82 -21.97 -15.10 -8.64
CA LYS A 82 -21.78 -15.06 -10.10
C LYS A 82 -21.89 -16.45 -10.72
N SER A 83 -21.20 -17.43 -10.14
CA SER A 83 -21.26 -18.83 -10.59
C SER A 83 -22.68 -19.40 -10.53
N HIS A 84 -23.41 -19.12 -9.46
CA HIS A 84 -24.79 -19.55 -9.30
C HIS A 84 -25.73 -18.90 -10.34
N LYS A 85 -25.58 -17.58 -10.55
CA LYS A 85 -26.31 -16.84 -11.58
C LYS A 85 -26.04 -17.39 -12.98
N ASP A 86 -24.80 -17.75 -13.29
CA ASP A 86 -24.43 -18.29 -14.59
C ASP A 86 -25.00 -19.71 -14.79
N ARG A 87 -24.96 -20.56 -13.76
CA ARG A 87 -25.64 -21.88 -13.79
C ARG A 87 -27.14 -21.75 -14.05
N TRP A 88 -27.82 -20.81 -13.39
CA TRP A 88 -29.24 -20.55 -13.63
C TRP A 88 -29.52 -20.10 -15.07
N LYS A 89 -28.68 -19.22 -15.63
CA LYS A 89 -28.80 -18.81 -17.03
C LYS A 89 -28.56 -19.95 -18.01
N GLN A 90 -27.58 -20.82 -17.74
CA GLN A 90 -27.31 -22.00 -18.56
C GLN A 90 -28.50 -22.97 -18.54
N ASN A 91 -29.06 -23.24 -17.35
CA ASN A 91 -30.26 -24.06 -17.23
C ASN A 91 -31.46 -23.44 -17.96
N ALA A 92 -31.68 -22.13 -17.81
CA ALA A 92 -32.73 -21.42 -18.53
C ALA A 92 -32.53 -21.51 -20.05
N LEU A 93 -31.30 -21.34 -20.54
CA LEU A 93 -30.95 -21.48 -21.95
C LEU A 93 -31.27 -22.89 -22.47
N ALA A 94 -30.89 -23.93 -21.74
CA ALA A 94 -31.15 -25.33 -22.12
C ALA A 94 -32.66 -25.61 -22.25
N LEU A 95 -33.46 -25.17 -21.27
CA LEU A 95 -34.92 -25.32 -21.32
C LEU A 95 -35.54 -24.51 -22.46
N MET A 96 -35.08 -23.27 -22.67
CA MET A 96 -35.54 -22.43 -23.77
C MET A 96 -35.23 -23.05 -25.14
N GLN A 97 -34.05 -23.64 -25.31
CA GLN A 97 -33.67 -24.37 -26.52
C GLN A 97 -34.52 -25.62 -26.74
N GLN A 98 -34.74 -26.43 -25.69
CA GLN A 98 -35.58 -27.63 -25.74
C GLN A 98 -37.02 -27.34 -26.18
N HIS A 99 -37.56 -26.19 -25.78
CA HIS A 99 -38.92 -25.76 -26.13
C HIS A 99 -38.99 -24.79 -27.32
N GLY A 100 -37.86 -24.51 -28.00
CA GLY A 100 -37.82 -23.61 -29.16
C GLY A 100 -38.15 -22.14 -28.85
N LEU A 101 -38.03 -21.72 -27.59
CA LEU A 101 -38.37 -20.37 -27.13
C LEU A 101 -37.19 -19.40 -27.31
N ARG A 102 -37.41 -18.28 -27.99
CA ARG A 102 -36.41 -17.18 -28.07
C ARG A 102 -36.47 -16.22 -26.88
N LYS A 103 -37.62 -16.16 -26.20
CA LYS A 103 -37.88 -15.35 -25.00
C LYS A 103 -38.76 -16.13 -24.02
N ALA A 104 -38.55 -15.95 -22.73
CA ALA A 104 -39.35 -16.59 -21.67
C ALA A 104 -39.45 -15.69 -20.43
N GLY A 105 -40.64 -15.60 -19.84
CA GLY A 105 -40.92 -14.79 -18.65
C GLY A 105 -41.98 -13.70 -18.87
N ASN A 106 -42.12 -12.81 -17.90
CA ASN A 106 -43.12 -11.74 -17.92
C ASN A 106 -42.58 -10.49 -18.63
N PRO A 107 -43.46 -9.63 -19.18
CA PRO A 107 -43.06 -8.31 -19.66
C PRO A 107 -42.27 -7.53 -18.58
N GLY A 108 -41.09 -7.04 -18.94
CA GLY A 108 -40.15 -6.36 -18.03
C GLY A 108 -39.15 -7.28 -17.30
N HIS A 109 -39.45 -8.57 -17.14
CA HIS A 109 -38.59 -9.55 -16.47
C HIS A 109 -38.52 -10.86 -17.27
N GLN A 110 -37.84 -10.81 -18.42
CA GLN A 110 -37.75 -11.94 -19.33
C GLN A 110 -36.29 -12.31 -19.64
N PHE A 111 -36.05 -13.62 -19.81
CA PHE A 111 -34.86 -14.11 -20.47
C PHE A 111 -35.02 -13.98 -21.98
N ARG A 112 -33.97 -13.50 -22.65
CA ARG A 112 -33.89 -13.41 -24.11
C ARG A 112 -32.61 -14.09 -24.57
N MET A 113 -32.71 -14.94 -25.57
CA MET A 113 -31.52 -15.49 -26.23
C MET A 113 -30.86 -14.40 -27.09
N SER A 114 -29.56 -14.21 -26.90
CA SER A 114 -28.71 -13.36 -27.74
C SER A 114 -27.53 -14.19 -28.24
N SER A 115 -27.14 -14.01 -29.50
CA SER A 115 -25.90 -14.54 -30.04
C SER A 115 -24.81 -13.48 -29.97
N SER A 116 -23.62 -13.88 -29.54
CA SER A 116 -22.39 -13.09 -29.61
C SER A 116 -21.38 -13.87 -30.44
N HIS A 117 -20.66 -13.18 -31.34
CA HIS A 117 -19.61 -13.78 -32.15
C HIS A 117 -18.25 -13.45 -31.51
N SER A 118 -17.42 -14.46 -31.28
CA SER A 118 -16.04 -14.31 -30.85
C SER A 118 -15.12 -14.81 -31.96
N VAL A 119 -14.14 -13.99 -32.34
CA VAL A 119 -13.10 -14.38 -33.31
C VAL A 119 -11.92 -14.94 -32.53
N VAL A 120 -11.50 -16.16 -32.87
CA VAL A 120 -10.29 -16.79 -32.34
C VAL A 120 -9.28 -16.82 -33.47
N VAL A 121 -8.15 -16.15 -33.29
CA VAL A 121 -7.00 -16.28 -34.20
C VAL A 121 -6.32 -17.60 -33.87
N VAL A 122 -6.31 -18.52 -34.82
CA VAL A 122 -5.75 -19.86 -34.66
C VAL A 122 -4.26 -19.89 -35.01
N ASP A 123 -3.84 -19.02 -35.94
CA ASP A 123 -2.46 -18.86 -36.40
C ASP A 123 -2.25 -17.38 -36.77
N GLU A 124 -1.35 -16.70 -36.06
CA GLU A 124 -1.07 -15.26 -36.25
C GLU A 124 -0.33 -14.98 -37.56
N ASP A 125 0.46 -15.93 -38.07
CA ASP A 125 1.26 -15.77 -39.29
C ASP A 125 0.40 -15.84 -40.57
N GLN A 126 -0.81 -16.39 -40.46
CA GLN A 126 -1.80 -16.47 -41.54
C GLN A 126 -2.84 -15.35 -41.49
N VAL A 127 -2.81 -14.51 -40.45
CA VAL A 127 -3.69 -13.34 -40.36
C VAL A 127 -3.20 -12.27 -41.33
N ASP A 128 -4.15 -11.66 -42.03
CA ASP A 128 -3.85 -10.55 -42.92
C ASP A 128 -3.11 -9.43 -42.16
N ARG A 129 -2.11 -8.84 -42.80
CA ARG A 129 -1.28 -7.78 -42.20
C ARG A 129 -2.10 -6.58 -41.78
N ASP A 130 -3.26 -6.37 -42.41
CA ASP A 130 -4.22 -5.33 -42.06
C ASP A 130 -4.78 -5.45 -40.63
N PHE A 131 -4.66 -6.63 -39.99
CA PHE A 131 -5.09 -6.87 -38.61
C PHE A 131 -3.94 -7.03 -37.62
N ILE A 132 -2.67 -6.91 -38.06
CA ILE A 132 -1.48 -7.07 -37.21
C ILE A 132 -0.97 -5.69 -36.77
N ASN A 133 -0.93 -5.43 -35.46
CA ASN A 133 -0.36 -4.21 -34.88
C ASN A 133 0.94 -4.53 -34.13
N ILE A 134 2.08 -4.00 -34.60
CA ILE A 134 3.37 -4.18 -33.95
C ILE A 134 3.59 -3.04 -32.94
N LYS A 135 3.80 -3.39 -31.66
CA LYS A 135 4.10 -2.44 -30.60
C LYS A 135 5.48 -2.72 -29.99
N GLU A 136 6.49 -1.98 -30.41
CA GLU A 136 7.81 -2.02 -29.78
C GLU A 136 7.80 -1.20 -28.49
N THR A 137 8.19 -1.82 -27.38
CA THR A 137 8.27 -1.15 -26.08
C THR A 137 9.71 -1.21 -25.57
N ILE A 138 10.37 -0.05 -25.52
CA ILE A 138 11.72 0.09 -24.96
C ILE A 138 11.59 0.54 -23.50
N HIS A 139 12.22 -0.19 -22.58
CA HIS A 139 12.21 0.10 -21.14
C HIS A 139 13.62 0.12 -20.57
N VAL A 140 13.86 1.10 -19.69
CA VAL A 140 15.11 1.24 -18.94
C VAL A 140 15.10 0.26 -17.76
N ASP A 141 16.13 -0.58 -17.66
CA ASP A 141 16.28 -1.53 -16.56
C ASP A 141 16.81 -0.85 -15.28
N LYS A 142 15.88 -0.32 -14.49
CA LYS A 142 16.18 0.27 -13.17
C LYS A 142 16.72 -0.73 -12.15
N LYS A 143 16.47 -2.03 -12.32
CA LYS A 143 16.99 -3.06 -11.40
C LYS A 143 18.47 -3.30 -11.69
N GLY A 144 18.83 -3.48 -12.95
CA GLY A 144 20.22 -3.57 -13.40
C GLY A 144 21.05 -2.37 -12.96
N ILE A 145 20.53 -1.16 -13.14
CA ILE A 145 21.17 0.09 -12.68
C ILE A 145 21.41 0.08 -11.16
N ARG A 146 20.43 -0.38 -10.36
CA ARG A 146 20.56 -0.43 -8.89
C ARG A 146 21.61 -1.46 -8.45
N SER A 147 21.67 -2.62 -9.10
CA SER A 147 22.70 -3.62 -8.81
C SER A 147 24.09 -3.09 -9.18
N TYR A 148 24.23 -2.45 -10.35
CA TYR A 148 25.47 -1.83 -10.78
C TYR A 148 25.99 -0.79 -9.76
N ILE A 149 25.13 0.12 -9.28
CA ILE A 149 25.51 1.12 -8.28
C ILE A 149 25.95 0.46 -6.96
N LYS A 150 25.30 -0.65 -6.55
CA LYS A 150 25.70 -1.39 -5.34
C LYS A 150 27.04 -2.10 -5.47
N ASP A 151 27.31 -2.68 -6.63
CA ASP A 151 28.49 -3.52 -6.86
C ASP A 151 29.74 -2.70 -7.20
N THR A 152 29.57 -1.59 -7.93
CA THR A 152 30.67 -0.76 -8.44
C THR A 152 30.84 0.55 -7.69
N GLY A 153 29.79 1.05 -7.03
CA GLY A 153 29.78 2.38 -6.42
C GLY A 153 29.62 3.53 -7.43
N ASP A 154 29.66 3.25 -8.74
CA ASP A 154 29.54 4.25 -9.79
C ASP A 154 28.08 4.45 -10.21
N VAL A 155 27.69 5.71 -10.43
CA VAL A 155 26.36 6.08 -10.92
C VAL A 155 26.43 6.28 -12.43
N PRO A 156 25.69 5.49 -13.24
CA PRO A 156 25.68 5.66 -14.70
C PRO A 156 25.15 7.03 -15.14
N ASP A 157 25.64 7.52 -16.27
CA ASP A 157 25.19 8.80 -16.85
C ASP A 157 23.66 8.83 -17.03
N GLY A 158 23.04 9.93 -16.60
CA GLY A 158 21.59 10.13 -16.65
C GLY A 158 20.81 9.48 -15.49
N VAL A 159 21.49 8.94 -14.47
CA VAL A 159 20.87 8.39 -13.25
C VAL A 159 21.16 9.30 -12.05
N GLU A 160 20.13 9.65 -11.28
CA GLU A 160 20.28 10.28 -9.97
C GLU A 160 20.05 9.23 -8.87
N PHE A 161 21.06 8.99 -8.04
CA PHE A 161 20.96 8.06 -6.90
C PHE A 161 20.60 8.82 -5.62
N VAL A 162 19.38 8.61 -5.12
CA VAL A 162 18.88 9.25 -3.89
C VAL A 162 18.71 8.19 -2.81
N GLN A 163 19.49 8.31 -1.72
CA GLN A 163 19.31 7.52 -0.51
C GLN A 163 18.28 8.21 0.41
N LYS A 164 17.30 7.45 0.90
CA LYS A 164 16.28 7.94 1.85
C LYS A 164 16.18 6.97 3.01
N ASP A 165 16.31 7.52 4.22
CA ASP A 165 16.03 6.79 5.45
C ASP A 165 14.52 6.75 5.71
N ASN A 166 14.03 5.61 6.21
CA ASN A 166 12.63 5.42 6.52
C ASN A 166 12.49 4.82 7.92
N VAL A 167 11.43 5.20 8.62
CA VAL A 167 11.09 4.61 9.92
C VAL A 167 10.37 3.28 9.68
N VAL A 168 10.79 2.24 10.41
CA VAL A 168 10.16 0.92 10.37
C VAL A 168 9.90 0.47 11.80
N VAL A 169 8.69 0.02 12.09
CA VAL A 169 8.38 -0.62 13.37
C VAL A 169 8.96 -2.03 13.37
N VAL A 170 9.88 -2.29 14.30
CA VAL A 170 10.46 -3.62 14.52
C VAL A 170 9.61 -4.34 15.56
N LYS A 171 9.17 -5.57 15.24
CA LYS A 171 8.37 -6.44 16.12
C LYS A 171 9.26 -7.30 17.00
#